data_AF-A0A6A5KAL4-F1
#
_entry.id   AF-A0A6A5KAL4-F1
#
_cell.length_a   1.000
_cell.length_b   1.000
_cell.length_c   1.000
_cell.angle_alpha   90.00
_cell.angle_beta   90.00
_cell.angle_gamma   90.00
#
_symmetry.space_group_name_H-M   'P 1'
#
loop_
_entity.id
_entity.type
_entity.pdbx_description
1 polymer ?
#
loop_
_entity_poly.entity_id
_entity_poly.type
_entity_poly.pdbx_seq_one_letter_code
_entity_poly.pdbx_strand_id
1 'polypeptide(L)'
;EVLLQLAALKHNVSGFNGIVIPSPWVTEYDRRPVWKQKTSKYPTFVFSHGDLAPHNLLFDTTTMTISAVVDWENAGFGPEEFLDYWAVEKDSYYAMYRDETKLARLISLLE
;
A
#
# COMPACT_ATOMS: atom_id res chain seq x y z
N GLU A 1 10.20 -10.45 -8.43
CA GLU A 1 10.50 -9.17 -9.12
C GLU A 1 9.25 -8.33 -9.46
N VAL A 2 8.08 -8.95 -9.72
CA VAL A 2 6.87 -8.27 -10.21
C VAL A 2 6.32 -7.15 -9.31
N LEU A 3 6.43 -7.27 -7.98
CA LEU A 3 5.80 -6.32 -7.05
C LEU A 3 6.39 -4.91 -7.08
N LEU A 4 7.72 -4.79 -7.19
CA LEU A 4 8.36 -3.48 -7.34
C LEU A 4 8.16 -2.93 -8.76
N GLN A 5 8.01 -3.80 -9.77
CA GLN A 5 7.75 -3.37 -11.14
C GLN A 5 6.39 -2.69 -11.29
N LEU A 6 5.42 -2.99 -10.42
CA LEU A 6 4.13 -2.29 -10.40
C LEU A 6 4.27 -0.79 -10.08
N ALA A 7 5.31 -0.38 -9.35
CA ALA A 7 5.58 1.03 -9.10
C ALA A 7 5.90 1.84 -10.37
N ALA A 8 6.26 1.15 -11.47
CA ALA A 8 6.43 1.79 -12.77
C ALA A 8 5.09 2.24 -13.38
N LEU A 9 3.96 1.66 -12.94
CA LEU A 9 2.62 2.15 -13.30
C LEU A 9 2.35 3.43 -12.53
N LYS A 10 2.32 4.55 -13.27
CA LYS A 10 2.08 5.88 -12.71
C LYS A 10 0.77 6.46 -13.20
N HIS A 11 0.11 7.22 -12.34
CA HIS A 11 -1.13 7.92 -12.66
C HIS A 11 -1.15 9.30 -12.00
N ASN A 12 -1.91 10.23 -12.58
CA ASN A 12 -2.07 11.58 -12.04
C ASN A 12 -3.31 11.72 -11.13
N VAL A 13 -4.04 10.62 -10.89
CA VAL A 13 -5.17 10.54 -9.96
C VAL A 13 -4.92 9.38 -8.99
N SER A 14 -5.10 9.62 -7.69
CA SER A 14 -4.96 8.58 -6.66
C SER A 14 -6.18 7.64 -6.58
N GLY A 15 -5.99 6.50 -5.92
CA GLY A 15 -6.98 5.45 -5.80
C GLY A 15 -7.01 4.51 -7.00
N PHE A 16 -8.02 3.64 -7.07
CA PHE A 16 -8.26 2.72 -8.17
C PHE A 16 -9.77 2.66 -8.43
N ASN A 17 -10.18 2.80 -9.70
CA ASN A 17 -11.60 2.84 -10.09
C ASN A 17 -12.47 3.85 -9.30
N GLY A 18 -11.91 5.00 -8.96
CA GLY A 18 -12.64 6.05 -8.24
C GLY A 18 -12.63 5.92 -6.71
N ILE A 19 -12.02 4.86 -6.18
CA ILE A 19 -12.01 4.55 -4.74
C ILE A 19 -10.58 4.67 -4.22
N VAL A 20 -10.41 5.30 -3.06
CA VAL A 20 -9.15 5.30 -2.32
C VAL A 20 -9.34 4.41 -1.10
N ILE A 21 -8.57 3.32 -1.03
CA ILE A 21 -8.48 2.46 0.14
C ILE A 21 -7.03 2.51 0.61
N PRO A 22 -6.72 3.25 1.68
CA PRO A 22 -5.37 3.28 2.23
C PRO A 22 -4.97 1.91 2.80
N SER A 23 -3.68 1.78 3.12
CA SER A 23 -3.17 0.62 3.84
C SER A 23 -3.90 0.40 5.18
N PRO A 24 -4.03 -0.85 5.66
CA PRO A 24 -4.78 -1.16 6.88
C PRO A 24 -4.34 -0.39 8.13
N TRP A 25 -3.04 -0.15 8.30
CA TRP A 25 -2.50 0.66 9.40
C TRP A 25 -2.91 2.14 9.34
N VAL A 26 -3.22 2.69 8.16
CA VAL A 26 -3.85 4.01 8.05
C VAL A 26 -5.31 3.94 8.44
N THR A 27 -6.08 2.99 7.90
CA THR A 27 -7.53 2.90 8.14
C THR A 27 -7.88 2.52 9.57
N GLU A 28 -7.00 1.82 10.28
CA GLU A 28 -7.16 1.53 11.71
C GLU A 28 -6.92 2.76 12.59
N TYR A 29 -5.99 3.63 12.20
CA TYR A 29 -5.67 4.87 12.91
C TYR A 29 -6.67 6.00 12.58
N ASP A 30 -6.93 6.23 11.30
CA ASP A 30 -7.89 7.22 10.80
C ASP A 30 -9.07 6.50 10.12
N ARG A 31 -10.10 6.31 10.92
CA ARG A 31 -11.33 5.57 10.58
C ARG A 31 -12.36 6.41 9.84
N ARG A 32 -11.94 7.46 9.13
CA ARG A 32 -12.86 8.25 8.31
C ARG A 32 -13.57 7.34 7.28
N PRO A 33 -14.86 7.58 6.99
CA PRO A 33 -15.63 6.67 6.15
C PRO A 33 -15.24 6.72 4.67
N VAL A 34 -14.62 7.82 4.23
CA VAL A 34 -14.27 8.06 2.82
C VAL A 34 -12.93 8.78 2.74
N TRP A 35 -12.06 8.27 1.87
CA TRP A 35 -10.84 8.93 1.43
C TRP A 35 -11.07 9.54 0.04
N LYS A 36 -10.77 10.84 -0.10
CA LYS A 36 -10.98 11.56 -1.36
C LYS A 36 -9.85 11.25 -2.34
N GLN A 37 -10.21 11.11 -3.63
CA GLN A 37 -9.20 11.09 -4.68
C GLN A 37 -8.50 12.44 -4.78
N LYS A 38 -7.21 12.39 -5.08
CA LYS A 38 -6.37 13.54 -5.36
C LYS A 38 -5.96 13.50 -6.82
N THR A 39 -5.86 14.68 -7.42
CA THR A 39 -5.34 14.84 -8.78
C THR A 39 -4.08 15.71 -8.73
N SER A 40 -3.02 15.24 -9.36
CA SER A 40 -1.77 15.98 -9.52
C SER A 40 -1.58 16.42 -10.97
N LYS A 41 -0.74 17.43 -11.18
CA LYS A 41 -0.41 17.96 -12.52
C LYS A 41 0.38 16.95 -13.36
N TYR A 42 1.16 16.09 -12.71
CA TYR A 42 2.05 15.10 -13.31
C TYR A 42 1.71 13.71 -12.74
N PRO A 43 2.02 12.61 -13.43
CA PRO A 43 1.74 11.26 -12.94
C PRO A 43 2.68 10.89 -11.78
N THR A 44 2.36 11.38 -10.58
CA THR A 44 3.17 11.24 -9.36
C THR A 44 2.72 10.10 -8.46
N PHE A 45 1.51 9.58 -8.66
CA PHE A 45 1.02 8.45 -7.87
C PHE A 45 1.48 7.15 -8.52
N VAL A 46 1.94 6.21 -7.70
CA VAL A 46 2.46 4.90 -8.12
C VAL A 46 1.50 3.81 -7.69
N PHE A 47 1.37 2.77 -8.50
CA PHE A 47 0.53 1.63 -8.16
C PHE A 47 1.23 0.73 -7.13
N SER A 48 0.51 0.34 -6.09
CA SER A 48 1.01 -0.57 -5.06
C SER A 48 -0.07 -1.52 -4.59
N HIS A 49 0.33 -2.59 -3.90
CA HIS A 49 -0.58 -3.54 -3.25
C HIS A 49 -1.36 -2.91 -2.08
N GLY A 50 -0.81 -1.87 -1.44
CA GLY A 50 -1.39 -1.24 -0.25
C GLY A 50 -1.23 -2.05 1.04
N ASP A 51 -1.17 -3.39 0.97
CA ASP A 51 -0.99 -4.24 2.15
C ASP A 51 -0.01 -5.41 1.94
N LEU A 52 1.23 -5.11 1.54
CA LEU A 52 2.19 -6.15 1.22
C LEU A 52 2.94 -6.63 2.47
N ALA A 53 2.59 -7.84 2.92
CA ALA A 53 3.20 -8.50 4.08
C ALA A 53 3.29 -10.03 3.86
N PRO A 54 4.04 -10.78 4.69
CA PRO A 54 4.29 -12.20 4.45
C PRO A 54 3.05 -13.08 4.42
N HIS A 55 1.99 -12.66 5.12
CA HIS A 55 0.72 -13.37 5.15
C HIS A 55 -0.09 -13.24 3.84
N ASN A 56 0.26 -12.28 2.98
CA ASN A 56 -0.34 -12.07 1.65
C ASN A 56 0.50 -12.69 0.52
N LEU A 57 1.51 -13.48 0.86
CA LEU A 57 2.36 -14.23 -0.08
C LEU A 57 2.05 -15.72 0.01
N LEU A 58 1.73 -16.33 -1.13
CA LEU A 58 1.61 -17.78 -1.24
C LEU A 58 2.95 -18.37 -1.68
N PHE A 59 3.33 -19.50 -1.09
CA PHE A 59 4.56 -20.22 -1.39
C PHE A 59 4.24 -21.58 -1.98
N ASP A 60 4.98 -21.97 -3.01
CA ASP A 60 5.04 -23.35 -3.44
C ASP A 60 5.83 -24.16 -2.41
N THR A 61 5.22 -25.18 -1.83
CA THR A 61 5.81 -25.99 -0.76
C THR A 61 6.93 -26.91 -1.22
N THR A 62 7.04 -27.15 -2.53
CA THR A 62 8.07 -28.00 -3.14
C THR A 62 9.32 -27.18 -3.46
N THR A 63 9.14 -26.02 -4.11
CA THR A 63 10.25 -25.18 -4.54
C THR A 63 10.67 -24.14 -3.50
N MET A 64 9.84 -23.91 -2.49
CA MET A 64 10.01 -22.84 -1.48
C MET A 64 10.11 -21.45 -2.12
N THR A 65 9.43 -21.24 -3.25
CA THR A 65 9.37 -19.95 -3.95
C THR A 65 7.99 -19.32 -3.81
N ILE A 66 7.92 -17.99 -3.83
CA ILE A 66 6.65 -17.26 -3.91
C ILE A 66 5.95 -17.63 -5.22
N SER A 67 4.72 -18.14 -5.13
CA SER A 67 3.91 -18.56 -6.28
C SER A 67 2.82 -17.54 -6.63
N ALA A 68 2.31 -16.80 -5.65
CA ALA A 68 1.29 -15.77 -5.86
C ALA A 68 1.30 -14.71 -4.76
N VAL A 69 0.67 -13.58 -5.07
CA VAL A 69 0.37 -12.48 -4.15
C VAL A 69 -1.14 -12.32 -4.13
N VAL A 70 -1.73 -12.31 -2.94
CA VAL A 70 -3.18 -12.26 -2.72
C VAL A 70 -3.55 -11.03 -1.91
N ASP A 71 -4.85 -10.79 -1.77
CA ASP A 71 -5.40 -9.71 -0.93
C ASP A 71 -5.18 -8.28 -1.47
N TRP A 72 -5.61 -8.06 -2.71
CA TRP A 72 -5.42 -6.80 -3.45
C TRP A 72 -6.44 -5.70 -3.07
N GLU A 73 -7.20 -5.83 -1.98
CA GLU A 73 -8.29 -4.89 -1.69
C GLU A 73 -7.81 -3.47 -1.38
N ASN A 74 -6.63 -3.32 -0.79
CA ASN A 74 -5.99 -2.01 -0.56
C ASN A 74 -5.17 -1.51 -1.75
N ALA A 75 -5.17 -2.22 -2.88
CA ALA A 75 -4.33 -1.86 -4.01
C ALA A 75 -4.84 -0.61 -4.74
N GLY A 76 -3.91 0.25 -5.16
CA GLY A 76 -4.25 1.45 -5.91
C GLY A 76 -3.10 2.42 -6.10
N PHE A 77 -3.40 3.55 -6.74
CA PHE A 77 -2.44 4.62 -6.97
C PHE A 77 -2.31 5.49 -5.72
N GLY A 78 -1.12 5.52 -5.11
CA GLY A 78 -0.82 6.27 -3.90
C GLY A 78 0.50 7.04 -3.99
N PRO A 79 0.82 7.87 -2.97
CA PRO A 79 2.14 8.49 -2.85
C PRO A 79 3.25 7.43 -2.82
N GLU A 80 4.39 7.72 -3.46
CA GLU A 80 5.52 6.78 -3.56
C GLU A 80 6.05 6.33 -2.20
N GLU A 81 5.97 7.20 -1.19
CA GLU A 81 6.35 6.89 0.20
C GLU A 81 5.61 5.66 0.77
N PHE A 82 4.44 5.29 0.25
CA PHE A 82 3.74 4.07 0.70
C PHE A 82 4.45 2.77 0.29
N LEU A 83 5.27 2.80 -0.78
CA LEU A 83 6.00 1.63 -1.25
C LEU A 83 7.09 1.18 -0.26
N ASP A 84 7.59 2.09 0.57
CA ASP A 84 8.66 1.82 1.54
C ASP A 84 8.19 0.95 2.72
N TYR A 85 6.88 0.68 2.83
CA TYR A 85 6.28 0.05 4.01
C TYR A 85 5.80 -1.38 3.82
N TRP A 86 6.40 -2.10 2.86
CA TRP A 86 6.35 -3.56 2.89
C TRP A 86 7.31 -4.09 3.98
N ALA A 87 6.99 -5.24 4.58
CA ALA A 87 7.88 -5.84 5.58
C ALA A 87 8.03 -7.35 5.34
N VAL A 88 9.27 -7.83 5.39
CA VAL A 88 9.59 -9.27 5.40
C VAL A 88 9.23 -9.89 6.75
N GLU A 89 9.47 -9.14 7.83
CA GLU A 89 9.22 -9.62 9.18
C GLU A 89 7.85 -9.17 9.67
N LYS A 90 7.10 -10.12 10.24
CA LYS A 90 5.77 -9.89 10.79
C LYS A 90 5.77 -8.75 11.81
N ASP A 91 6.74 -8.72 12.72
CA ASP A 91 6.81 -7.70 13.78
C ASP A 91 7.10 -6.32 13.21
N SER A 92 7.90 -6.22 12.15
CA SER A 92 8.14 -4.96 11.43
C SER A 92 6.88 -4.42 10.77
N TYR A 93 6.03 -5.29 10.21
CA TYR A 93 4.72 -4.89 9.69
C TYR A 93 3.82 -4.34 10.82
N TYR A 94 3.69 -5.04 11.93
CA TYR A 94 2.82 -4.60 13.03
C TYR A 94 3.36 -3.38 13.79
N ALA A 95 4.68 -3.11 13.74
CA ALA A 95 5.25 -1.90 14.30
C ALA A 95 4.67 -0.63 13.67
N MET A 96 4.27 -0.67 12.39
CA MET A 96 3.64 0.46 11.69
C MET A 96 2.36 0.95 12.38
N TYR A 97 1.58 0.05 12.97
CA TYR A 97 0.35 0.40 13.69
C TYR A 97 0.61 1.23 14.96
N ARG A 98 1.86 1.30 15.43
CA ARG A 98 2.26 2.00 16.64
C ARG A 98 3.11 3.25 16.36
N ASP A 99 3.52 3.47 15.12
CA ASP A 99 4.34 4.62 14.74
C ASP A 99 3.46 5.81 14.35
N GLU A 100 2.91 6.49 15.36
CA GLU A 100 1.97 7.61 15.17
C GLU A 100 2.57 8.76 14.34
N THR A 101 3.89 8.99 14.46
CA THR A 101 4.57 10.06 13.70
C THR A 101 4.57 9.73 12.21
N LYS A 102 4.91 8.48 11.88
CA LYS A 102 4.88 8.01 10.49
C LYS A 102 3.45 7.93 9.95
N LEU A 103 2.49 7.47 10.75
CA LEU A 103 1.07 7.44 10.36
C LEU A 103 0.55 8.84 10.04
N ALA A 104 0.83 9.83 10.89
CA ALA A 104 0.45 11.22 10.65
C ALA A 104 1.05 11.77 9.34
N ARG A 105 2.32 11.45 9.06
CA ARG A 105 2.96 11.80 7.78
C ARG A 105 2.21 11.18 6.60
N LEU A 106 1.92 9.88 6.66
CA LEU A 106 1.29 9.15 5.55
C LEU A 106 -0.14 9.60 5.31
N ILE A 107 -0.88 9.90 6.37
CA ILE A 107 -2.21 10.50 6.29
C ILE A 107 -2.14 11.87 5.61
N SER A 108 -1.18 12.74 5.97
CA SER A 108 -1.04 14.06 5.35
C SER A 108 -0.77 14.00 3.84
N LEU A 109 -0.20 12.90 3.33
CA LEU A 109 0.02 12.71 1.90
C LEU A 109 -1.27 12.36 1.15
N LEU A 110 -2.26 11.79 1.86
CA LEU A 110 -3.58 11.42 1.36
C LEU A 110 -4.62 12.54 1.51
N GLU A 111 -4.34 13.61 2.26
CA GLU A 111 -5.17 14.82 2.40
C GLU A 111 -4.92 15.85 1.29
#